data_AF-A0AA85J247-F1
#
_entry.id   AF-A0AA85J247-F1
#
_cell.length_a   1.000
_cell.length_b   1.000
_cell.length_c   1.000
_cell.angle_alpha   90.00
_cell.angle_beta   90.00
_cell.angle_gamma   90.00
#
_symmetry.space_group_name_H-M   'P 1'
#
loop_
_entity.id
_entity.type
_entity.pdbx_description
1 polymer ?
#
loop_
_entity_poly.entity_id
_entity_poly.type
_entity_poly.pdbx_seq_one_letter_code
_entity_poly.pdbx_strand_id
1 'polypeptide(L)'
;MTGNDVRQYLEKIYKVPVADVRVKMVYHDLEPIDTHPKERMQRSIDATVFPPKPERYEKVAYVRLAPGEVFTFPDIFKDKRPSDVMETLDENASTPKDESKDIILSADNQVESETKKFQRVKGYSKWFKF
;
A
#
# COMPACT_ATOMS: atom_id res chain seq x y z
N MET A 1 -6.76 -3.69 22.55
CA MET A 1 -6.38 -2.34 22.96
C MET A 1 -7.63 -1.49 23.05
N THR A 2 -7.98 -1.10 24.27
CA THR A 2 -9.04 -0.15 24.62
C THR A 2 -8.47 1.27 24.69
N GLY A 3 -9.32 2.29 24.84
CA GLY A 3 -8.84 3.67 25.01
C GLY A 3 -7.94 3.86 26.25
N ASN A 4 -8.25 3.16 27.34
CA ASN A 4 -7.45 3.20 28.56
C ASN A 4 -6.07 2.53 28.36
N ASP A 5 -6.03 1.43 27.62
CA ASP A 5 -4.77 0.76 27.29
C ASP A 5 -3.86 1.70 26.50
N VAL A 6 -4.41 2.38 25.47
CA VAL A 6 -3.68 3.36 24.65
C VAL A 6 -3.13 4.49 25.53
N ARG A 7 -3.98 5.06 26.38
CA ARG A 7 -3.58 6.15 27.28
C ARG A 7 -2.44 5.72 28.21
N GLN A 8 -2.62 4.59 28.89
CA GLN A 8 -1.61 4.06 29.80
C GLN A 8 -0.29 3.77 29.07
N TYR A 9 -0.37 3.22 27.86
CA TYR A 9 0.80 2.87 27.06
C TYR A 9 1.62 4.12 26.70
N LEU A 10 0.95 5.17 26.23
CA LEU A 10 1.58 6.44 25.87
C LEU A 10 2.15 7.18 27.10
N GLU A 11 1.41 7.23 28.21
CA GLU A 11 1.86 7.91 29.43
C GLU A 11 3.01 7.16 30.13
N LYS A 12 2.95 5.82 30.20
CA LYS A 12 3.95 5.05 30.96
C LYS A 12 5.24 4.81 30.19
N ILE A 13 5.15 4.44 28.91
CA ILE A 13 6.32 4.04 28.11
C ILE A 13 6.91 5.26 27.40
N TYR A 14 6.06 6.06 26.74
CA TYR A 14 6.52 7.19 25.93
C TYR A 14 6.50 8.52 26.67
N LYS A 15 5.97 8.57 27.91
CA LYS A 15 5.86 9.78 28.74
C LYS A 15 5.08 10.92 28.05
N VAL A 16 4.15 10.57 27.18
CA VAL A 16 3.33 11.55 26.44
C VAL A 16 2.08 11.88 27.25
N PRO A 17 1.80 13.17 27.53
CA PRO A 17 0.60 13.57 28.25
C PRO A 17 -0.63 13.54 27.32
N VAL A 18 -1.61 12.69 27.66
CA VAL A 18 -2.80 12.47 26.84
C VAL A 18 -4.04 13.05 27.52
N ALA A 19 -4.82 13.85 26.78
CA ALA A 19 -6.06 14.46 27.25
C ALA A 19 -7.31 13.63 26.93
N ASP A 20 -7.44 13.13 25.69
CA ASP A 20 -8.59 12.34 25.22
C ASP A 20 -8.13 11.28 24.22
N VAL A 21 -8.76 10.11 24.25
CA VAL A 21 -8.49 9.00 23.32
C VAL A 21 -9.80 8.48 22.77
N ARG A 22 -9.93 8.51 21.44
CA ARG A 22 -11.08 7.98 20.72
C ARG A 22 -10.66 6.82 19.84
N VAL A 23 -11.16 5.63 20.13
CA VAL A 23 -10.89 4.43 19.33
C VAL A 23 -12.02 4.22 18.35
N LYS A 24 -11.68 3.97 17.08
CA LYS A 24 -12.61 3.66 16.00
C LYS A 24 -12.21 2.34 15.35
N MET A 25 -13.19 1.48 15.12
CA MET A 25 -13.03 0.30 14.27
C MET A 25 -13.29 0.72 12.83
N VAL A 26 -12.29 0.56 11.96
CA VAL A 26 -12.37 0.90 10.53
C VAL A 26 -12.39 -0.39 9.74
N TYR A 27 -13.48 -0.65 9.02
CA TYR A 27 -13.59 -1.80 8.15
C TYR A 27 -13.06 -1.44 6.77
N HIS A 28 -12.26 -2.33 6.18
CA HIS A 28 -11.87 -2.18 4.78
C HIS A 28 -12.93 -2.82 3.91
N ASP A 29 -13.31 -2.11 2.84
CA ASP A 29 -14.24 -2.63 1.83
C ASP A 29 -13.57 -3.71 0.96
N LEU A 30 -12.25 -3.68 0.88
CA LEU A 30 -11.45 -4.57 0.03
C LEU A 30 -11.10 -5.88 0.73
N GLU A 31 -11.02 -6.95 -0.06
CA GLU A 31 -10.57 -8.25 0.42
C GLU A 31 -9.06 -8.29 0.62
N PRO A 32 -8.54 -9.10 1.56
CA PRO A 32 -7.12 -9.15 1.83
C PRO A 32 -6.34 -9.52 0.56
N ILE A 33 -5.39 -8.67 0.17
CA ILE A 33 -4.52 -8.90 -0.99
C ILE A 33 -3.66 -10.15 -0.78
N ASP A 34 -3.35 -10.47 0.47
CA ASP A 34 -2.53 -11.61 0.89
C ASP A 34 -3.21 -12.98 0.73
N THR A 35 -4.47 -13.02 0.31
CA THR A 35 -5.20 -14.28 0.13
C THR A 35 -5.04 -14.85 -1.27
N HIS A 36 -4.86 -16.17 -1.36
CA HIS A 36 -4.70 -16.82 -2.66
C HIS A 36 -5.96 -16.63 -3.52
N PRO A 37 -5.86 -16.28 -4.82
CA PRO A 37 -7.01 -15.93 -5.66
C PRO A 37 -8.11 -17.00 -5.72
N LYS A 38 -7.73 -18.28 -5.60
CA LYS A 38 -8.70 -19.41 -5.57
C LYS A 38 -9.57 -19.41 -4.31
N GLU A 39 -8.97 -19.14 -3.15
CA GLU A 39 -9.69 -19.05 -1.87
C GLU A 39 -10.60 -17.82 -1.82
N ARG A 40 -10.19 -16.75 -2.50
CA ARG A 40 -10.99 -15.54 -2.68
C ARG A 40 -12.25 -15.84 -3.51
N MET A 41 -12.07 -16.53 -4.64
CA MET A 41 -13.19 -16.90 -5.52
C MET A 41 -14.17 -17.86 -4.82
N GLN A 42 -13.68 -18.87 -4.13
CA GLN A 42 -14.53 -19.82 -3.40
C GLN A 42 -15.40 -19.12 -2.33
N ARG A 43 -14.85 -18.15 -1.60
CA ARG A 43 -15.60 -17.36 -0.61
C ARG A 43 -16.65 -16.43 -1.21
N SER A 44 -16.43 -15.94 -2.43
CA SER A 44 -17.42 -15.12 -3.13
C SER A 44 -18.65 -15.92 -3.60
N ILE A 45 -18.46 -17.23 -3.81
CA ILE A 45 -19.51 -18.14 -4.30
C ILE A 45 -20.30 -18.72 -3.13
N ASP A 46 -19.61 -19.04 -2.03
CA ASP A 46 -20.23 -19.67 -0.86
C ASP A 46 -19.79 -18.96 0.44
N ALA A 47 -20.73 -18.22 1.03
CA ALA A 47 -20.53 -17.48 2.28
C ALA A 47 -20.45 -18.39 3.53
N THR A 48 -20.71 -19.69 3.37
CA THR A 48 -20.67 -20.69 4.44
C THR A 48 -19.31 -21.39 4.56
N VAL A 49 -18.36 -21.05 3.69
CA VAL A 49 -17.01 -21.64 3.70
C VAL A 49 -16.21 -21.16 4.91
N PHE A 50 -15.71 -22.13 5.69
CA PHE A 50 -14.80 -21.87 6.81
C PHE A 50 -13.33 -21.84 6.33
N PRO A 51 -12.49 -20.96 6.88
CA PRO A 51 -12.77 -20.01 7.96
C PRO A 51 -13.59 -18.79 7.48
N PRO A 52 -14.47 -18.24 8.34
CA PRO A 52 -15.24 -17.05 8.02
C PRO A 52 -14.30 -15.92 7.60
N LYS A 53 -14.77 -15.05 6.69
CA LYS A 53 -14.00 -13.87 6.25
C LYS A 53 -13.49 -13.16 7.51
N PRO A 54 -12.16 -12.97 7.67
CA PRO A 54 -11.66 -12.25 8.81
C PRO A 54 -12.29 -10.86 8.74
N GLU A 55 -13.08 -10.51 9.76
CA GLU A 55 -13.56 -9.15 9.97
C GLU A 55 -12.33 -8.31 10.31
N ARG A 56 -11.56 -7.97 9.26
CA ARG A 56 -10.31 -7.25 9.40
C ARG A 56 -10.67 -5.78 9.51
N TYR A 57 -11.16 -5.42 10.69
CA TYR A 57 -11.26 -4.03 11.08
C TYR A 57 -9.90 -3.59 11.61
N GLU A 58 -9.38 -2.50 11.05
CA GLU A 58 -8.23 -1.81 11.60
C GLU A 58 -8.69 -1.01 12.83
N LYS A 59 -8.00 -1.22 13.95
CA LYS A 59 -8.25 -0.44 15.18
C LYS A 59 -7.46 0.85 15.09
N VAL A 60 -8.15 1.95 14.77
CA VAL A 60 -7.55 3.29 14.71
C VAL A 60 -7.81 4.02 16.03
N ALA A 61 -6.81 4.73 16.56
CA ALA A 61 -6.94 5.57 17.74
C ALA A 61 -6.61 7.03 17.39
N TYR A 62 -7.53 7.94 17.72
CA TYR A 62 -7.33 9.37 17.66
C TYR A 62 -7.00 9.88 19.06
N VAL A 63 -5.80 10.42 19.23
CA VAL A 63 -5.29 10.87 20.52
C VAL A 63 -5.22 12.40 20.50
N ARG A 64 -5.77 13.03 21.53
CA ARG A 64 -5.58 14.46 21.80
C ARG A 64 -4.54 14.62 22.91
N LEU A 65 -3.52 15.40 22.64
CA LEU A 65 -2.49 15.74 23.62
C LEU A 65 -3.01 16.76 24.63
N ALA A 66 -2.30 16.91 25.74
CA ALA A 66 -2.56 17.96 26.71
C ALA A 66 -2.53 19.36 26.06
N PRO A 67 -3.36 20.31 26.53
CA PRO A 67 -3.38 21.66 25.97
C PRO A 67 -2.00 22.32 26.10
N GLY A 68 -1.48 22.82 24.98
CA GLY A 68 -0.14 23.43 24.91
C GLY A 68 0.87 22.62 24.09
N GLU A 69 0.61 21.34 23.84
CA GLU A 69 1.47 20.49 23.01
C GLU A 69 0.87 20.31 21.60
N VAL A 70 1.66 20.62 20.58
CA VAL A 70 1.27 20.48 19.17
C VAL A 70 2.16 19.44 18.53
N PHE A 71 1.54 18.41 17.96
CA PHE A 71 2.23 17.38 17.20
C PHE A 71 1.96 17.59 15.70
N THR A 72 3.04 17.66 14.92
CA THR A 72 2.99 17.63 13.46
C THR A 72 3.72 16.40 12.99
N PHE A 73 3.11 15.65 12.06
CA PHE A 73 3.75 14.45 11.53
C PHE A 73 4.99 14.86 10.72
N PRO A 74 6.19 14.43 11.12
CA PRO A 74 7.39 14.77 10.38
C PRO A 74 7.37 14.04 9.03
N ASP A 75 7.90 14.69 8.00
CA ASP A 75 8.14 14.01 6.73
C ASP A 75 9.36 13.08 6.87
N ILE A 76 9.06 11.78 6.93
CA ILE A 76 10.00 10.68 7.16
C ILE A 76 10.73 10.22 5.87
N PHE A 77 10.42 10.81 4.71
CA PHE A 77 10.94 10.35 3.41
C PHE A 77 11.90 11.33 2.72
N LYS A 78 12.32 12.40 3.40
CA LYS A 78 13.20 13.44 2.82
C LYS A 78 14.50 12.91 2.21
N ASP A 79 15.08 11.89 2.86
CA ASP A 79 16.41 11.37 2.50
C ASP A 79 16.35 10.09 1.66
N LYS A 80 15.15 9.52 1.42
CA LYS A 80 14.98 8.26 0.70
C LYS A 80 14.33 8.53 -0.64
N ARG A 81 15.07 8.33 -1.73
CA ARG A 81 14.45 8.30 -3.05
C ARG A 81 13.72 6.97 -3.20
N PRO A 82 12.49 6.94 -3.74
CA PRO A 82 11.75 5.70 -3.92
C PRO A 82 12.46 4.71 -4.87
N SER A 83 13.37 5.19 -5.72
CA SER A 83 14.21 4.39 -6.61
C SER A 83 15.19 3.47 -5.86
N ASP A 84 15.79 3.95 -4.77
CA ASP A 84 16.89 3.26 -4.11
C ASP A 84 16.41 1.98 -3.37
N VAL A 85 15.11 1.93 -3.03
CA VAL A 85 14.46 0.74 -2.47
C VAL A 85 14.18 -0.31 -3.55
N MET A 86 13.92 0.10 -4.79
CA MET A 86 13.77 -0.85 -5.91
C MET A 86 15.11 -1.51 -6.24
N GLU A 87 16.19 -0.73 -6.33
CA GLU A 87 17.54 -1.24 -6.67
C GLU A 87 18.05 -2.25 -5.64
N THR A 88 17.82 -2.01 -4.34
CA THR A 88 18.24 -2.96 -3.27
C THR A 88 17.41 -4.24 -3.22
N LEU A 89 16.17 -4.24 -3.73
CA LEU A 89 15.35 -5.45 -3.85
C LEU A 89 15.79 -6.32 -5.03
N ASP A 90 16.24 -5.69 -6.12
CA ASP A 90 16.75 -6.38 -7.31
C ASP A 90 18.14 -7.01 -7.04
N GLU A 91 19.02 -6.34 -6.28
CA GLU A 91 20.34 -6.87 -5.91
C GLU A 91 20.29 -8.08 -4.98
N ASN A 92 19.36 -8.11 -4.02
CA ASN A 92 19.16 -9.25 -3.11
C ASN A 92 18.49 -10.45 -3.79
N ALA A 93 17.91 -10.28 -4.98
CA ALA A 93 17.41 -11.37 -5.81
C ALA A 93 18.49 -11.98 -6.72
N SER A 94 19.68 -11.37 -6.80
CA SER A 94 20.71 -11.75 -7.76
C SER A 94 22.04 -12.17 -7.13
N THR A 95 22.10 -13.33 -6.47
CA THR A 95 23.23 -14.28 -6.59
C THR A 95 22.80 -15.71 -6.24
N PRO A 96 23.28 -16.79 -6.90
CA PRO A 96 23.66 -16.93 -8.31
C PRO A 96 22.72 -17.93 -9.04
N LYS A 97 22.29 -17.60 -10.25
CA LYS A 97 22.05 -18.61 -11.28
C LYS A 97 23.12 -18.40 -12.34
N ASP A 98 24.04 -19.35 -12.40
CA ASP A 98 24.74 -19.61 -13.65
C ASP A 98 23.68 -19.89 -14.74
N GLU A 99 24.00 -19.46 -15.96
CA GLU A 99 23.25 -19.72 -17.20
C GLU A 99 21.95 -18.92 -17.42
N SER A 100 22.05 -17.62 -17.73
CA SER A 100 21.05 -16.92 -18.56
C SER A 100 21.51 -15.54 -19.03
N LYS A 101 22.80 -15.39 -19.39
CA LYS A 101 23.31 -14.13 -19.96
C LYS A 101 23.06 -13.97 -21.47
N ASP A 102 22.43 -14.95 -22.13
CA ASP A 102 22.38 -14.94 -23.60
C ASP A 102 21.03 -14.49 -24.19
N ILE A 103 20.00 -14.18 -23.38
CA ILE A 103 18.67 -13.83 -23.91
C ILE A 103 18.43 -12.31 -23.99
N ILE A 104 19.04 -11.51 -23.10
CA ILE A 104 18.68 -10.08 -22.97
C ILE A 104 19.26 -9.22 -24.11
N LEU A 105 20.35 -9.63 -24.77
CA LEU A 105 20.96 -8.88 -25.88
C LEU A 105 20.15 -8.89 -27.19
N SER A 106 19.00 -9.57 -27.23
CA SER A 106 18.16 -9.69 -28.42
C SER A 106 16.88 -8.83 -28.40
N ALA A 107 16.53 -8.21 -27.26
CA ALA A 107 15.31 -7.41 -27.12
C ALA A 107 15.50 -5.92 -27.45
N ASP A 108 16.73 -5.39 -27.36
CA ASP A 108 17.00 -3.96 -27.55
C ASP A 108 16.96 -3.51 -29.02
N ASN A 109 16.99 -4.43 -29.98
CA ASN A 109 16.93 -4.11 -31.41
C ASN A 109 15.52 -4.08 -32.01
N GLN A 110 14.44 -4.33 -31.23
CA GLN A 110 13.07 -4.29 -31.76
C GLN A 110 12.28 -3.02 -31.37
N VAL A 111 12.64 -2.34 -30.28
CA VAL A 111 11.87 -1.19 -29.78
C VAL A 111 12.08 0.10 -30.60
N GLU A 112 13.17 0.22 -31.36
CA GLU A 112 13.39 1.39 -32.21
C GLU A 112 12.53 1.44 -33.48
N SER A 113 11.85 0.34 -33.85
CA SER A 113 11.09 0.27 -35.11
C SER A 113 9.60 0.61 -34.98
N GLU A 114 9.05 0.70 -33.75
CA GLU A 114 7.62 0.95 -33.54
C GLU A 114 7.25 2.41 -33.24
N THR A 115 8.22 3.30 -33.05
CA THR A 115 7.96 4.74 -32.78
C THR A 115 7.51 5.53 -34.03
N LYS A 116 7.41 4.89 -35.20
CA LYS A 116 6.89 5.50 -36.44
C LYS A 116 5.57 4.89 -36.87
N LYS A 117 4.54 4.90 -36.02
CA LYS A 117 3.15 4.71 -36.47
C LYS A 117 2.07 5.12 -35.46
N PHE A 118 2.28 6.20 -34.71
CA PHE A 118 1.16 6.86 -34.02
C PHE A 118 0.65 8.04 -34.88
N GLN A 119 -0.14 7.71 -35.91
CA GLN A 119 -0.88 8.72 -36.64
C GLN A 119 -1.92 9.35 -35.71
N ARG A 120 -1.83 10.68 -35.60
CA ARG A 120 -2.68 11.56 -34.82
C ARG A 120 -4.12 11.47 -35.34
N VAL A 121 -4.97 10.67 -34.70
CA VAL A 121 -6.41 10.64 -35.02
C VAL A 121 -7.02 11.95 -34.49
N LYS A 122 -7.24 12.90 -35.40
CA LYS A 122 -7.99 14.13 -35.17
C LYS A 122 -9.48 13.76 -35.05
N GLY A 123 -9.91 13.39 -33.85
CA GLY A 123 -11.32 13.18 -33.50
C GLY A 123 -11.80 14.32 -32.60
N TYR A 124 -12.63 15.21 -33.14
CA TYR A 124 -13.23 16.34 -32.42
C TYR A 124 -14.09 15.87 -31.25
N SER A 125 -13.77 16.33 -30.04
CA SER A 125 -14.64 16.24 -28.86
C SER A 125 -15.84 17.19 -29.00
N LYS A 126 -17.02 16.64 -29.24
CA LYS A 126 -18.31 17.35 -29.15
C LYS A 126 -19.26 16.65 -28.17
N TRP A 127 -18.80 16.42 -26.94
CA TRP A 127 -19.65 15.91 -25.84
C TRP A 127 -19.83 16.92 -24.71
N PHE A 128 -19.98 18.21 -25.04
CA PHE A 128 -20.61 19.16 -24.15
C PHE A 128 -21.55 20.04 -24.96
N LYS A 129 -22.81 19.60 -25.04
CA LYS A 129 -23.96 20.45 -25.32
C LYS A 129 -25.24 19.74 -24.89
N PHE A 130 -25.70 20.07 -23.70
CA PHE A 130 -27.05 20.54 -23.32
C PHE A 130 -27.29 20.29 -21.84
#